data_AF-A0A959ZXR3-F1
#
_entry.id   AF-A0A959ZXR3-F1
#
_cell.length_a   1.000
_cell.length_b   1.000
_cell.length_c   1.000
_cell.angle_alpha   90.00
_cell.angle_beta   90.00
_cell.angle_gamma   90.00
#
_symmetry.space_group_name_H-M   'P 1'
#
loop_
_entity.id
_entity.type
_entity.pdbx_description
1 polymer ?
#
loop_
_entity_poly.entity_id
_entity_poly.type
_entity_poly.pdbx_seq_one_letter_code
_entity_poly.pdbx_strand_id
1 'polypeptide(L)'
;MSDEETAPQPQDPPATDESASAPALASEISRRVGAILDAVEREAARLREEARADAARYLEDARIQADTLVAERRQRIAALSDELVAKSEAVVSRLDDAEPVRDGFENLVRALGDAAERLAHEAESEPELPPRPASHPAGDPIPAPAAPEQARPAFAEPVPAAADPASSQPPAFSAPPPPAPQQSPPPGPVQAGGHFEEQPQPSRAPSPAGFAQPRGSSWRELDDARVIAIQMATAGSTRAEVGDHLRRTLGVPDPSRTLDEVFGSGTGAGDRVPWTGTGG
;
A
#
# COMPACT_ATOMS: atom_id res chain seq x y z
N MET A 1 41.13 59.40 -88.32
CA MET A 1 40.77 59.47 -86.90
C MET A 1 39.31 59.07 -86.82
N SER A 2 38.93 57.82 -87.13
CA SER A 2 39.45 56.54 -86.64
C SER A 2 39.25 56.43 -85.14
N ASP A 3 38.18 55.75 -84.72
CA ASP A 3 38.21 54.69 -83.71
C ASP A 3 36.89 53.90 -83.82
N GLU A 4 37.03 52.68 -84.36
CA GLU A 4 35.99 51.67 -84.54
C GLU A 4 36.20 50.63 -83.42
N GLU A 5 35.50 50.81 -82.31
CA GLU A 5 35.58 49.94 -81.14
C GLU A 5 34.75 48.66 -81.39
N THR A 6 35.47 47.58 -81.70
CA THR A 6 34.95 46.23 -81.97
C THR A 6 34.46 45.58 -80.67
N ALA A 7 33.14 45.38 -80.55
CA ALA A 7 32.54 44.59 -79.47
C ALA A 7 32.70 43.08 -79.72
N PRO A 8 33.11 42.27 -78.73
CA PRO A 8 33.26 40.82 -78.88
C PRO A 8 31.91 40.11 -78.90
N GLN A 9 31.73 39.22 -79.88
CA GLN A 9 30.57 38.32 -79.98
C GLN A 9 30.49 37.36 -78.77
N PRO A 10 29.28 37.08 -78.24
CA PRO A 10 29.07 36.03 -77.25
C PRO A 10 29.32 34.67 -77.90
N GLN A 11 30.31 33.95 -77.40
CA GLN A 11 30.55 32.55 -77.74
C GLN A 11 29.48 31.70 -77.06
N ASP A 12 28.66 30.98 -77.85
CA ASP A 12 27.79 29.92 -77.34
C ASP A 12 28.64 28.82 -76.68
N PRO A 13 28.38 28.46 -75.41
CA PRO A 13 29.10 27.39 -74.74
C PRO A 13 28.78 26.04 -75.40
N PRO A 14 29.76 25.12 -75.51
CA PRO A 14 29.53 23.80 -76.06
C PRO A 14 28.51 23.05 -75.21
N ALA A 15 27.45 22.54 -75.85
CA ALA A 15 26.48 21.65 -75.23
C ALA A 15 27.20 20.46 -74.60
N THR A 16 27.29 20.48 -73.27
CA THR A 16 27.93 19.45 -72.47
C THR A 16 27.12 18.15 -72.54
N ASP A 17 27.83 17.05 -72.76
CA ASP A 17 27.38 15.64 -72.78
C ASP A 17 26.81 15.14 -71.42
N GLU A 18 26.13 15.99 -70.64
CA GLU A 18 25.57 15.65 -69.32
C GLU A 18 24.46 14.61 -69.38
N SER A 19 23.78 14.49 -70.53
CA SER A 19 22.63 13.58 -70.68
C SER A 19 23.02 12.09 -70.65
N ALA A 20 24.28 11.73 -70.92
CA ALA A 20 24.73 10.34 -70.87
C ALA A 20 25.16 9.88 -69.46
N SER A 21 25.50 10.81 -68.55
CA SER A 21 25.99 10.48 -67.20
C SER A 21 24.88 10.25 -66.17
N ALA A 22 23.70 10.86 -66.39
CA ALA A 22 22.55 10.71 -65.51
C ALA A 22 22.06 9.25 -65.30
N PRO A 23 21.90 8.40 -66.35
CA PRO A 23 21.42 7.03 -66.16
C PRO A 23 22.43 6.14 -65.42
N ALA A 24 23.73 6.38 -65.58
CA ALA A 24 24.78 5.64 -64.88
C ALA A 24 24.75 5.95 -63.37
N LEU A 25 24.63 7.22 -63.00
CA LEU A 25 24.51 7.65 -61.60
C LEU A 25 23.27 7.08 -60.92
N ALA A 26 22.12 7.05 -61.62
CA ALA A 26 20.90 6.45 -61.08
C ALA A 26 21.10 4.97 -60.75
N SER A 27 21.76 4.20 -61.63
CA SER A 27 22.02 2.76 -61.39
C SER A 27 22.95 2.52 -60.20
N GLU A 28 23.97 3.35 -60.02
CA GLU A 28 24.92 3.26 -58.91
C GLU A 28 24.26 3.65 -57.58
N ILE A 29 23.41 4.70 -57.58
CA ILE A 29 22.63 5.09 -56.40
C ILE A 29 21.69 3.95 -56.01
N SER A 30 20.94 3.36 -56.96
CA SER A 30 20.05 2.23 -56.67
C SER A 30 20.82 1.04 -56.08
N ARG A 31 22.01 0.72 -56.60
CA ARG A 31 22.87 -0.34 -56.06
C ARG A 31 23.33 -0.03 -54.63
N ARG A 32 23.77 1.21 -54.36
CA ARG A 32 24.18 1.64 -53.01
C ARG A 32 23.02 1.62 -52.03
N VAL A 33 21.86 2.12 -52.43
CA VAL A 33 20.65 2.09 -51.60
C VAL A 33 20.27 0.65 -51.27
N GLY A 34 20.30 -0.26 -52.25
CA GLY A 34 20.06 -1.69 -52.01
C GLY A 34 21.03 -2.30 -50.98
N ALA A 35 22.32 -2.05 -51.15
CA ALA A 35 23.34 -2.54 -50.20
C ALA A 35 23.16 -1.98 -48.77
N ILE A 36 22.73 -0.72 -48.64
CA ILE A 36 22.42 -0.11 -47.34
C ILE A 36 21.18 -0.76 -46.73
N LEU A 37 20.12 -0.98 -47.50
CA LEU A 37 18.91 -1.64 -47.00
C LEU A 37 19.20 -3.06 -46.53
N ASP A 38 19.99 -3.83 -47.28
CA ASP A 38 20.42 -5.18 -46.87
C ASP A 38 21.29 -5.17 -45.61
N ALA A 39 22.11 -4.14 -45.41
CA ALA A 39 22.89 -3.96 -44.19
C ALA A 39 21.98 -3.60 -43.00
N VAL A 40 21.04 -2.68 -43.20
CA VAL A 40 20.06 -2.27 -42.19
C VAL A 40 19.15 -3.42 -41.80
N GLU A 41 18.71 -4.24 -42.76
CA GLU A 41 17.86 -5.40 -42.48
C GLU A 41 18.59 -6.44 -41.64
N ARG A 42 19.86 -6.73 -41.97
CA ARG A 42 20.71 -7.62 -41.15
C ARG A 42 20.92 -7.07 -39.74
N GLU A 43 21.16 -5.77 -39.61
CA GLU A 43 21.34 -5.14 -38.30
C GLU A 43 20.02 -5.14 -37.49
N ALA A 44 18.89 -4.88 -38.14
CA ALA A 44 17.57 -4.96 -37.49
C ALA A 44 17.24 -6.40 -37.06
N ALA A 45 17.62 -7.41 -37.85
CA ALA A 45 17.46 -8.82 -37.46
C ALA A 45 18.33 -9.16 -36.24
N ARG A 46 19.59 -8.70 -36.22
CA ARG A 46 20.50 -8.86 -35.09
C ARG A 46 19.96 -8.19 -33.83
N LEU A 47 19.52 -6.93 -33.92
CA LEU A 47 18.99 -6.16 -32.79
C LEU A 47 17.73 -6.82 -32.20
N ARG A 48 16.84 -7.36 -33.04
CA ARG A 48 15.67 -8.10 -32.55
C ARG A 48 16.06 -9.37 -31.80
N GLU A 49 17.09 -10.07 -32.25
CA GLU A 49 17.54 -11.29 -31.59
C GLU A 49 18.20 -10.99 -30.23
N GLU A 50 19.01 -9.94 -30.17
CA GLU A 50 19.58 -9.45 -28.91
C GLU A 50 18.49 -9.02 -27.93
N ALA A 51 17.51 -8.23 -28.37
CA ALA A 51 16.38 -7.81 -27.55
C ALA A 51 15.55 -9.01 -27.03
N ARG A 52 15.37 -10.06 -27.83
CA ARG A 52 14.70 -11.29 -27.39
C ARG A 52 15.52 -12.04 -26.35
N ALA A 53 16.83 -12.15 -26.54
CA ALA A 53 17.73 -12.80 -25.59
C ALA A 53 17.72 -12.06 -24.25
N ASP A 54 17.76 -10.74 -24.26
CA ASP A 54 17.72 -9.93 -23.04
C ASP A 54 16.36 -10.00 -22.34
N ALA A 55 15.26 -9.96 -23.09
CA ALA A 55 13.93 -10.17 -22.53
C ALA A 55 13.78 -11.55 -21.87
N ALA A 56 14.35 -12.60 -22.49
CA ALA A 56 14.35 -13.94 -21.92
C ALA A 56 15.14 -14.00 -20.61
N ARG A 57 16.33 -13.37 -20.54
CA ARG A 57 17.11 -13.26 -19.30
C ARG A 57 16.34 -12.53 -18.21
N TYR A 58 15.74 -11.39 -18.54
CA TYR A 58 14.95 -10.60 -17.58
C TYR A 58 13.78 -11.41 -16.99
N LEU A 59 13.06 -12.17 -17.82
CA LEU A 59 11.95 -13.00 -17.35
C LEU A 59 12.44 -14.14 -16.44
N GLU A 60 13.58 -14.75 -16.74
CA GLU A 60 14.16 -15.79 -15.88
C GLU A 60 14.61 -15.21 -14.53
N ASP A 61 15.28 -14.06 -14.54
CA ASP A 61 15.69 -13.37 -13.31
C ASP A 61 14.47 -13.00 -12.44
N ALA A 62 13.42 -12.45 -13.07
CA ALA A 62 12.17 -12.12 -12.39
C ALA A 62 11.47 -13.37 -11.81
N ARG A 63 11.51 -14.49 -12.53
CA ARG A 63 10.99 -15.77 -12.05
C ARG A 63 11.76 -16.27 -10.83
N ILE A 64 13.09 -16.27 -10.87
CA ILE A 64 13.94 -16.68 -9.75
C ILE A 64 13.64 -15.83 -8.50
N GLN A 65 13.49 -14.52 -8.67
CA GLN A 65 13.12 -13.62 -7.58
C GLN A 65 11.74 -13.94 -7.00
N ALA A 66 10.74 -14.17 -7.85
CA ALA A 66 9.40 -14.54 -7.41
C ALA A 66 9.39 -15.85 -6.64
N ASP A 67 10.08 -16.88 -7.15
CA ASP A 67 10.19 -18.19 -6.51
C ASP A 67 10.89 -18.09 -5.15
N THR A 68 11.93 -17.26 -5.04
CA THR A 68 12.64 -16.98 -3.79
C THR A 68 11.71 -16.35 -2.75
N LEU A 69 10.96 -15.32 -3.12
CA LEU A 69 10.00 -14.66 -2.22
C LEU A 69 8.88 -15.61 -1.76
N VAL A 70 8.40 -16.49 -2.65
CA VAL A 70 7.40 -17.50 -2.31
C VAL A 70 7.97 -18.51 -1.32
N ALA A 71 9.22 -18.96 -1.51
CA ALA A 71 9.89 -19.86 -0.58
C ALA A 71 10.06 -19.23 0.81
N GLU A 72 10.52 -17.98 0.88
CA GLU A 72 10.66 -17.23 2.13
C GLU A 72 9.32 -17.06 2.84
N ARG A 73 8.27 -16.67 2.11
CA ARG A 73 6.93 -16.51 2.69
C ARG A 73 6.39 -17.83 3.23
N ARG A 74 6.57 -18.92 2.48
CA ARG A 74 6.18 -20.27 2.93
C ARG A 74 6.91 -20.66 4.22
N GLN A 75 8.21 -20.40 4.30
CA GLN A 75 9.00 -20.67 5.50
C GLN A 75 8.52 -19.84 6.70
N ARG A 76 8.24 -18.54 6.49
CA ARG A 76 7.71 -17.67 7.56
C ARG A 76 6.34 -18.12 8.05
N ILE A 77 5.44 -18.51 7.14
CA ILE A 77 4.12 -19.02 7.51
C ILE A 77 4.24 -20.32 8.30
N ALA A 78 5.12 -21.24 7.89
CA ALA A 78 5.37 -22.47 8.64
C ALA A 78 5.87 -22.16 10.06
N ALA A 79 6.88 -21.30 10.19
CA ALA A 79 7.41 -20.90 11.50
C ALA A 79 6.35 -20.25 12.41
N LEU A 80 5.52 -19.35 11.87
CA LEU A 80 4.42 -18.74 12.63
C LEU A 80 3.33 -19.75 13.00
N SER A 81 3.06 -20.72 12.14
CA SER A 81 2.09 -21.78 12.42
C SER A 81 2.57 -22.67 13.57
N ASP A 82 3.84 -23.05 13.54
CA ASP A 82 4.46 -23.85 14.61
C ASP A 82 4.46 -23.08 15.94
N GLU A 83 4.77 -21.78 15.93
CA GLU A 83 4.72 -20.92 17.12
C GLU A 83 3.30 -20.79 17.67
N LEU A 84 2.29 -20.64 16.81
CA LEU A 84 0.89 -20.59 17.22
C LEU A 84 0.44 -21.91 17.84
N VAL A 85 0.81 -23.05 17.25
CA VAL A 85 0.51 -24.37 17.81
C VAL A 85 1.14 -24.52 19.21
N ALA A 86 2.42 -24.18 19.35
CA ALA A 86 3.10 -24.24 20.65
C ALA A 86 2.46 -23.33 21.70
N LYS A 87 2.03 -22.12 21.32
CA LYS A 87 1.31 -21.20 22.21
C LYS A 87 -0.08 -21.74 22.59
N SER A 88 -0.81 -22.32 21.65
CA SER A 88 -2.11 -22.93 21.91
C SER A 88 -1.98 -24.12 22.87
N GLU A 89 -0.98 -24.99 22.68
CA GLU A 89 -0.68 -26.09 23.60
C GLU A 89 -0.34 -25.59 25.01
N ALA A 90 0.46 -24.52 25.13
CA ALA A 90 0.78 -23.93 26.42
C ALA A 90 -0.45 -23.33 27.12
N VAL A 91 -1.37 -22.71 26.38
CA VAL A 91 -2.63 -22.19 26.94
C VAL A 91 -3.52 -23.34 27.40
N VAL A 92 -3.65 -24.41 26.63
CA VAL A 92 -4.43 -25.60 27.02
C VAL A 92 -3.85 -26.23 28.29
N SER A 93 -2.53 -26.44 28.34
CA SER A 93 -1.86 -26.97 29.54
C SER A 93 -2.14 -26.11 30.78
N ARG A 94 -2.17 -24.77 30.63
CA ARG A 94 -2.46 -23.86 31.73
C ARG A 94 -3.92 -23.92 32.19
N LEU A 95 -4.86 -24.22 31.29
CA LEU A 95 -6.27 -24.40 31.63
C LEU A 95 -6.48 -25.73 32.36
N ASP A 96 -5.78 -26.79 31.94
CA ASP A 96 -5.79 -28.09 32.61
C ASP A 96 -5.21 -27.98 34.04
N ASP A 97 -4.12 -27.21 34.21
CA ASP A 97 -3.52 -26.92 35.52
C ASP A 97 -4.47 -26.13 36.46
N ALA A 98 -5.54 -25.52 35.93
CA ALA A 98 -6.54 -24.79 36.72
C ALA A 98 -7.71 -25.68 37.22
N GLU A 99 -7.81 -26.93 36.78
CA GLU A 99 -8.83 -27.89 37.25
C GLU A 99 -8.85 -28.02 38.78
N PRO A 100 -7.71 -28.12 39.50
CA PRO A 100 -7.71 -28.20 40.97
C PRO A 100 -8.27 -26.95 41.65
N VAL A 101 -8.14 -25.77 41.03
CA VAL A 101 -8.70 -24.51 41.56
C VAL A 101 -10.22 -24.56 41.47
N ARG A 102 -10.75 -25.11 40.38
CA ARG A 102 -12.19 -25.31 40.21
C ARG A 102 -12.73 -26.31 41.24
N ASP A 103 -12.07 -27.45 41.42
CA ASP A 103 -12.44 -28.46 42.42
C ASP A 103 -12.43 -27.86 43.83
N GLY A 104 -11.42 -27.04 44.15
CA GLY A 104 -11.33 -26.31 45.40
C GLY A 104 -12.50 -25.36 45.62
N PHE A 105 -12.93 -24.64 44.59
CA PHE A 105 -14.10 -23.76 44.65
C PHE A 105 -15.41 -24.53 44.82
N GLU A 106 -15.61 -25.62 44.09
CA GLU A 106 -16.79 -26.47 44.23
C GLU A 106 -16.89 -27.09 45.63
N ASN A 107 -15.75 -27.51 46.21
CA ASN A 107 -15.69 -28.01 47.58
C ASN A 107 -15.99 -26.93 48.62
N LEU A 108 -15.50 -25.71 48.42
CA LEU A 108 -15.80 -24.57 49.29
C LEU A 108 -17.30 -24.23 49.27
N VAL A 109 -17.91 -24.19 48.08
CA VAL A 109 -19.35 -23.94 47.92
C VAL A 109 -20.17 -25.01 48.63
N ARG A 110 -19.79 -26.29 48.51
CA ARG A 110 -20.43 -27.38 49.24
C ARG A 110 -20.31 -27.20 50.76
N ALA A 111 -19.12 -26.92 51.26
CA ALA A 111 -18.89 -26.70 52.69
C ALA A 111 -19.69 -25.51 53.25
N LEU A 112 -19.86 -24.44 52.46
CA LEU A 112 -20.69 -23.30 52.83
C LEU A 112 -22.18 -23.68 52.92
N GLY A 113 -22.65 -24.52 51.98
CA GLY A 113 -23.99 -25.08 52.00
C GLY A 113 -24.26 -25.89 53.27
N ASP A 114 -23.37 -26.83 53.60
CA ASP A 114 -23.47 -27.65 54.80
C ASP A 114 -23.48 -26.80 56.09
N ALA A 115 -22.63 -25.76 56.13
CA ALA A 115 -22.58 -24.83 57.26
C ALA A 115 -23.86 -24.01 57.40
N ALA A 116 -24.42 -23.51 56.30
CA ALA A 116 -25.68 -22.78 56.30
C ALA A 116 -26.86 -23.66 56.74
N GLU A 117 -26.92 -24.90 56.28
CA GLU A 117 -27.96 -25.85 56.66
C GLU A 117 -27.87 -26.24 58.14
N ARG A 118 -26.65 -26.41 58.67
CA ARG A 118 -26.43 -26.60 60.10
C ARG A 118 -26.87 -25.38 60.92
N LEU A 119 -26.56 -24.17 60.46
CA LEU A 119 -26.96 -22.93 61.13
C LEU A 119 -28.48 -22.76 61.15
N ALA A 120 -29.15 -23.14 60.05
CA ALA A 120 -30.60 -23.16 59.96
C ALA A 120 -31.23 -24.15 60.95
N HIS A 121 -30.68 -25.37 61.07
CA HIS A 121 -31.13 -26.35 62.05
C HIS A 121 -30.87 -25.91 63.50
N GLU A 122 -29.74 -25.25 63.78
CA GLU A 122 -29.45 -24.68 65.10
C GLU A 122 -30.45 -23.56 65.45
N ALA A 123 -30.84 -22.72 64.49
CA ALA A 123 -31.85 -21.68 64.68
C ALA A 123 -33.27 -22.24 64.90
N GLU A 124 -33.64 -23.34 64.24
CA GLU A 124 -34.92 -24.03 64.47
C GLU A 124 -34.94 -24.83 65.78
N SER A 125 -33.77 -25.30 66.22
CA SER A 125 -33.60 -26.07 67.47
C SER A 125 -33.40 -25.19 68.70
N GLU A 126 -33.32 -23.86 68.54
CA GLU A 126 -33.21 -22.94 69.67
C GLU A 126 -34.48 -23.07 70.53
N PRO A 127 -34.36 -23.54 71.80
CA PRO A 127 -35.52 -23.86 72.62
C PRO A 127 -36.35 -22.60 72.85
N GLU A 128 -37.66 -22.71 72.60
CA GLU A 128 -38.69 -21.69 72.77
C GLU A 128 -38.40 -20.83 74.01
N LEU A 129 -37.74 -19.69 73.78
CA LEU A 129 -37.40 -18.75 74.83
C LEU A 129 -38.70 -18.35 75.52
N PRO A 130 -38.75 -18.35 76.87
CA PRO A 130 -39.95 -17.95 77.60
C PRO A 130 -40.44 -16.59 77.09
N PRO A 131 -41.76 -16.38 76.99
CA PRO A 131 -42.36 -15.23 76.34
C PRO A 131 -41.72 -13.95 76.87
N ARG A 132 -41.01 -13.26 75.98
CA ARG A 132 -40.38 -11.99 76.30
C ARG A 132 -41.49 -11.04 76.77
N PRO A 133 -41.39 -10.46 77.98
CA PRO A 133 -42.40 -9.51 78.45
C PRO A 133 -42.49 -8.36 77.46
N ALA A 134 -43.72 -8.06 77.04
CA ALA A 134 -44.05 -7.02 76.07
C ALA A 134 -43.39 -5.69 76.46
N SER A 135 -42.28 -5.37 75.79
CA SER A 135 -41.66 -4.06 75.89
C SER A 135 -42.32 -3.14 74.87
N HIS A 136 -43.02 -2.17 75.45
CA HIS A 136 -43.76 -1.00 74.97
C HIS A 136 -43.48 -0.38 73.57
N PRO A 137 -44.46 0.38 73.08
CA PRO A 137 -44.41 1.11 71.81
C PRO A 137 -43.60 2.41 71.90
N ALA A 138 -43.18 2.89 70.73
CA ALA A 138 -42.80 4.28 70.40
C ALA A 138 -41.52 4.82 71.05
N GLY A 139 -40.41 4.71 70.32
CA GLY A 139 -39.22 5.53 70.50
C GLY A 139 -38.70 5.92 69.12
N ASP A 140 -38.46 7.21 68.94
CA ASP A 140 -38.18 7.97 67.72
C ASP A 140 -37.23 7.36 66.66
N PRO A 141 -37.38 7.74 65.38
CA PRO A 141 -36.45 7.36 64.32
C PRO A 141 -35.04 7.89 64.64
N ILE A 142 -34.12 6.97 64.91
CA ILE A 142 -32.70 7.27 65.00
C ILE A 142 -32.24 7.82 63.64
N PRO A 143 -31.68 9.03 63.56
CA PRO A 143 -31.15 9.57 62.32
C PRO A 143 -30.02 8.68 61.83
N ALA A 144 -30.09 8.30 60.56
CA ALA A 144 -29.10 7.48 59.87
C ALA A 144 -27.69 8.05 60.10
N PRO A 145 -26.72 7.25 60.58
CA PRO A 145 -25.33 7.69 60.58
C PRO A 145 -24.93 7.94 59.14
N ALA A 146 -24.52 9.18 58.86
CA ALA A 146 -23.91 9.57 57.60
C ALA A 146 -22.83 8.54 57.27
N ALA A 147 -23.02 7.84 56.15
CA ALA A 147 -22.02 6.95 55.59
C ALA A 147 -20.69 7.72 55.54
N PRO A 148 -19.58 7.19 56.08
CA PRO A 148 -18.29 7.73 55.73
C PRO A 148 -18.22 7.66 54.20
N GLU A 149 -18.03 8.82 53.61
CA GLU A 149 -17.60 9.05 52.25
C GLU A 149 -16.28 8.26 52.10
N GLN A 150 -16.41 6.95 51.86
CA GLN A 150 -15.33 6.11 51.45
C GLN A 150 -14.89 6.73 50.13
N ALA A 151 -13.83 7.53 50.24
CA ALA A 151 -13.01 7.95 49.14
C ALA A 151 -12.84 6.71 48.27
N ARG A 152 -13.54 6.70 47.14
CA ARG A 152 -13.25 5.77 46.07
C ARG A 152 -11.76 5.97 45.82
N PRO A 153 -10.88 4.99 46.11
CA PRO A 153 -9.61 5.02 45.44
C PRO A 153 -9.97 5.11 43.96
N ALA A 154 -9.43 6.10 43.27
CA ALA A 154 -9.39 6.11 41.82
C ALA A 154 -8.52 4.93 41.38
N PHE A 155 -9.01 3.71 41.61
CA PHE A 155 -8.70 2.59 40.76
C PHE A 155 -9.36 2.95 39.44
N ALA A 156 -8.58 3.64 38.61
CA ALA A 156 -8.65 3.40 37.18
C ALA A 156 -8.51 1.89 37.02
N GLU A 157 -9.63 1.17 36.96
CA GLU A 157 -9.68 -0.05 36.18
C GLU A 157 -9.12 0.34 34.81
N PRO A 158 -7.96 -0.19 34.38
CA PRO A 158 -7.75 -0.29 32.95
C PRO A 158 -8.91 -1.16 32.50
N VAL A 159 -9.93 -0.58 31.88
CA VAL A 159 -10.85 -1.33 31.05
C VAL A 159 -9.93 -2.05 30.08
N PRO A 160 -9.71 -3.38 30.17
CA PRO A 160 -9.25 -4.06 28.98
C PRO A 160 -10.40 -3.80 28.02
N ALA A 161 -10.14 -2.99 26.98
CA ALA A 161 -11.06 -2.84 25.88
C ALA A 161 -11.57 -4.25 25.59
N ALA A 162 -12.85 -4.48 25.90
CA ALA A 162 -13.50 -5.74 25.62
C ALA A 162 -13.35 -5.87 24.11
N ALA A 163 -12.37 -6.67 23.72
CA ALA A 163 -12.23 -7.15 22.38
C ALA A 163 -13.52 -7.92 22.16
N ASP A 164 -14.43 -7.30 21.41
CA ASP A 164 -15.56 -7.95 20.78
C ASP A 164 -15.09 -9.31 20.23
N PRO A 165 -15.51 -10.46 20.80
CA PRO A 165 -15.21 -11.75 20.19
C PRO A 165 -16.21 -12.05 19.06
N ALA A 166 -17.09 -11.10 18.69
CA ALA A 166 -18.17 -11.31 17.75
C ALA A 166 -17.90 -10.62 16.39
N SER A 167 -16.82 -11.02 15.71
CA SER A 167 -16.74 -11.03 14.23
C SER A 167 -15.49 -11.78 13.75
N SER A 168 -15.34 -13.03 14.17
CA SER A 168 -14.57 -14.01 13.39
C SER A 168 -15.37 -14.40 12.14
N GLN A 169 -15.61 -13.43 11.26
CA GLN A 169 -15.88 -13.76 9.87
C GLN A 169 -14.50 -14.11 9.29
N PRO A 170 -14.21 -15.37 8.93
CA PRO A 170 -12.97 -15.67 8.23
C PRO A 170 -12.91 -14.73 7.02
N PRO A 171 -11.75 -14.11 6.71
CA PRO A 171 -11.64 -13.39 5.45
C PRO A 171 -12.01 -14.41 4.38
N ALA A 172 -13.12 -14.17 3.70
CA ALA A 172 -13.41 -14.87 2.47
C ALA A 172 -12.19 -14.56 1.59
N PHE A 173 -11.30 -15.55 1.47
CA PHE A 173 -10.28 -15.57 0.44
C PHE A 173 -11.06 -15.50 -0.86
N SER A 174 -11.34 -14.27 -1.31
CA SER A 174 -11.67 -14.00 -2.69
C SER A 174 -10.49 -14.57 -3.44
N ALA A 175 -10.71 -15.72 -4.08
CA ALA A 175 -9.78 -16.23 -5.06
C ALA A 175 -9.39 -15.02 -5.93
N PRO A 176 -8.08 -14.76 -6.13
CA PRO A 176 -7.68 -13.67 -7.00
C PRO A 176 -8.45 -13.85 -8.30
N PRO A 177 -9.10 -12.79 -8.83
CA PRO A 177 -9.81 -12.90 -10.09
C PRO A 177 -8.85 -13.52 -11.10
N PRO A 178 -9.29 -14.51 -11.91
CA PRO A 178 -8.42 -15.11 -12.91
C PRO A 178 -7.76 -13.97 -13.69
N PRO A 179 -6.44 -14.04 -13.94
CA PRO A 179 -5.75 -12.97 -14.65
C PRO A 179 -6.53 -12.69 -15.91
N ALA A 180 -7.08 -11.48 -16.01
CA ALA A 180 -7.79 -11.05 -17.20
C ALA A 180 -6.85 -11.35 -18.38
N PRO A 181 -7.33 -11.99 -19.46
CA PRO A 181 -6.50 -12.26 -20.62
C PRO A 181 -5.85 -10.94 -21.02
N GLN A 182 -4.52 -10.88 -20.91
CA GLN A 182 -3.74 -9.72 -21.28
C GLN A 182 -4.07 -9.47 -22.75
N GLN A 183 -4.94 -8.50 -23.00
CA GLN A 183 -5.21 -8.02 -24.34
C GLN A 183 -3.88 -7.44 -24.81
N SER A 184 -3.20 -8.17 -25.69
CA SER A 184 -2.02 -7.68 -26.37
C SER A 184 -2.39 -6.31 -26.94
N PRO A 185 -1.64 -5.23 -26.61
CA PRO A 185 -1.92 -3.93 -27.18
C PRO A 185 -1.91 -4.08 -28.71
N PRO A 186 -2.94 -3.57 -29.42
CA PRO A 186 -2.95 -3.63 -30.87
C PRO A 186 -1.66 -2.99 -31.39
N PRO A 187 -1.01 -3.56 -32.42
CA PRO A 187 0.17 -2.96 -33.02
C PRO A 187 -0.19 -1.56 -33.48
N GLY A 188 0.37 -0.56 -32.82
CA GLY A 188 0.20 0.83 -33.21
C GLY A 188 0.68 1.02 -34.65
N PRO A 189 -0.02 1.83 -35.47
CA PRO A 189 0.42 2.11 -36.82
C PRO A 189 1.78 2.80 -36.77
N VAL A 190 2.76 2.19 -37.44
CA VAL A 190 4.03 2.83 -37.80
C VAL A 190 3.73 4.11 -38.58
N GLN A 191 3.85 5.26 -37.91
CA GLN A 191 3.82 6.56 -38.57
C GLN A 191 5.15 6.76 -39.28
N ALA A 192 5.18 6.36 -40.55
CA ALA A 192 6.19 6.78 -41.49
C ALA A 192 5.87 8.21 -41.98
N GLY A 193 6.86 9.08 -41.82
CA GLY A 193 7.02 10.46 -42.32
C GLY A 193 5.88 11.10 -43.15
N GLY A 194 5.46 12.29 -42.71
CA GLY A 194 4.61 13.17 -43.49
C GLY A 194 4.42 14.54 -42.85
N HIS A 195 5.28 15.47 -43.28
CA HIS A 195 5.08 16.92 -43.45
C HIS A 195 3.88 17.64 -42.79
N PHE A 196 4.25 18.69 -42.05
CA PHE A 196 3.56 19.94 -41.71
C PHE A 196 2.44 20.39 -42.68
N GLU A 197 1.22 20.55 -42.18
CA GLU A 197 0.28 21.60 -42.60
C GLU A 197 -0.69 21.93 -41.44
N GLU A 198 -0.64 23.18 -40.96
CA GLU A 198 -1.42 23.72 -39.86
C GLU A 198 -2.87 23.95 -40.30
N GLN A 199 -3.76 23.00 -39.97
CA GLN A 199 -5.20 23.10 -40.21
C GLN A 199 -5.87 23.94 -39.11
N PRO A 200 -6.64 24.99 -39.46
CA PRO A 200 -7.37 25.78 -38.48
C PRO A 200 -8.48 24.92 -37.83
N GLN A 201 -8.41 24.81 -36.51
CA GLN A 201 -9.33 24.01 -35.72
C GLN A 201 -10.78 24.51 -35.88
N PRO A 202 -11.75 23.66 -36.27
CA PRO A 202 -13.16 24.01 -36.19
C PRO A 202 -13.57 24.10 -34.71
N SER A 203 -14.22 25.21 -34.36
CA SER A 203 -14.78 25.48 -33.04
C SER A 203 -15.65 24.31 -32.56
N ARG A 204 -15.13 23.51 -31.61
CA ARG A 204 -15.90 22.49 -30.90
C ARG A 204 -16.89 23.19 -29.97
N ALA A 205 -18.18 22.93 -30.21
CA ALA A 205 -19.27 23.28 -29.31
C ALA A 205 -19.05 22.71 -27.90
N PRO A 206 -19.52 23.39 -26.84
CA PRO A 206 -19.41 22.91 -25.46
C PRO A 206 -20.18 21.58 -25.31
N SER A 207 -19.47 20.51 -24.95
CA SER A 207 -20.11 19.24 -24.60
C SER A 207 -20.93 19.43 -23.32
N PRO A 208 -22.16 18.88 -23.24
CA PRO A 208 -22.96 18.94 -22.03
C PRO A 208 -22.25 18.18 -20.91
N ALA A 209 -22.38 18.73 -19.69
CA ALA A 209 -21.85 18.21 -18.44
C ALA A 209 -22.13 16.71 -18.27
N GLY A 210 -21.19 15.89 -18.74
CA GLY A 210 -21.09 14.49 -18.39
C GLY A 210 -20.40 14.40 -17.05
N PHE A 211 -21.14 13.97 -16.04
CA PHE A 211 -20.70 13.59 -14.70
C PHE A 211 -19.22 13.19 -14.66
N ALA A 212 -18.40 14.07 -14.09
CA ALA A 212 -17.03 13.77 -13.72
C ALA A 212 -17.07 12.66 -12.67
N GLN A 213 -16.91 11.42 -13.10
CA GLN A 213 -16.59 10.34 -12.18
C GLN A 213 -15.19 10.65 -11.61
N PRO A 214 -15.04 10.80 -10.28
CA PRO A 214 -13.72 10.92 -9.68
C PRO A 214 -12.96 9.64 -10.01
N ARG A 215 -11.91 9.77 -10.83
CA ARG A 215 -10.98 8.66 -11.09
C ARG A 215 -10.43 8.22 -9.74
N GLY A 216 -10.65 6.95 -9.39
CA GLY A 216 -10.22 6.32 -8.15
C GLY A 216 -8.71 6.12 -8.07
N SER A 217 -7.95 7.22 -8.13
CA SER A 217 -6.51 7.32 -7.84
C SER A 217 -6.16 7.00 -6.36
N SER A 218 -7.09 6.48 -5.57
CA SER A 218 -7.13 6.81 -4.15
C SER A 218 -6.42 5.83 -3.21
N TRP A 219 -5.78 4.76 -3.68
CA TRP A 219 -5.14 3.80 -2.76
C TRP A 219 -3.73 3.39 -3.18
N ARG A 220 -3.52 2.99 -4.44
CA ARG A 220 -2.17 2.62 -4.90
C ARG A 220 -1.22 3.82 -4.99
N GLU A 221 -1.70 4.97 -5.46
CA GLU A 221 -0.89 6.19 -5.51
C GLU A 221 -0.55 6.71 -4.09
N LEU A 222 -1.42 6.46 -3.11
CA LEU A 222 -1.15 6.79 -1.70
C LEU A 222 -0.09 5.85 -1.09
N ASP A 223 -0.12 4.56 -1.45
CA ASP A 223 0.91 3.59 -1.04
C ASP A 223 2.28 3.94 -1.63
N ASP A 224 2.35 4.29 -2.92
CA ASP A 224 3.60 4.68 -3.58
C ASP A 224 4.17 5.98 -2.97
N ALA A 225 3.31 6.98 -2.72
CA ALA A 225 3.70 8.22 -2.06
C ALA A 225 4.26 7.99 -0.66
N ARG A 226 3.70 7.03 0.09
CA ARG A 226 4.15 6.68 1.44
C ARG A 226 5.53 6.00 1.42
N VAL A 227 5.76 5.07 0.49
CA VAL A 227 7.06 4.38 0.36
C VAL A 227 8.17 5.39 0.02
N ILE A 228 7.92 6.28 -0.94
CA ILE A 228 8.87 7.34 -1.31
C ILE A 228 9.12 8.30 -0.15
N ALA A 229 8.07 8.68 0.58
CA ALA A 229 8.19 9.56 1.75
C ALA A 229 9.07 8.94 2.85
N ILE A 230 8.88 7.66 3.16
CA ILE A 230 9.73 6.93 4.11
C ILE A 230 11.17 6.92 3.62
N GLN A 231 11.42 6.57 2.35
CA GLN A 231 12.76 6.51 1.80
C GLN A 231 13.48 7.86 1.87
N MET A 232 12.84 8.96 1.49
CA MET A 232 13.44 10.30 1.60
C MET A 232 13.68 10.70 3.06
N ALA A 233 12.75 10.38 3.95
CA ALA A 233 12.89 10.66 5.36
C ALA A 233 14.07 9.87 5.98
N THR A 234 14.28 8.61 5.55
CA THR A 234 15.45 7.80 5.94
C THR A 234 16.77 8.39 5.46
N ALA A 235 16.76 9.08 4.31
CA ALA A 235 17.91 9.79 3.76
C ALA A 235 18.17 11.15 4.45
N GLY A 236 17.37 11.50 5.47
CA GLY A 236 17.53 12.73 6.25
C GLY A 236 16.86 13.96 5.63
N SER A 237 16.00 13.79 4.61
CA SER A 237 15.19 14.89 4.09
C SER A 237 14.18 15.38 5.13
N THR A 238 13.92 16.68 5.10
CA THR A 238 12.94 17.35 5.97
C THR A 238 11.51 17.14 5.49
N ARG A 239 10.52 17.33 6.38
CA ARG A 239 9.09 17.20 6.06
C ARG A 239 8.67 18.06 4.85
N ALA A 240 9.18 19.28 4.73
CA ALA A 240 8.91 20.18 3.61
C ALA A 240 9.46 19.65 2.27
N GLU A 241 10.71 19.18 2.27
CA GLU A 241 11.37 18.65 1.07
C GLU A 241 10.64 17.42 0.53
N VAL A 242 10.18 16.53 1.43
CA VAL A 242 9.38 15.36 1.04
C VAL A 242 8.03 15.80 0.48
N GLY A 243 7.34 16.74 1.13
CA GLY A 243 6.04 17.26 0.64
C GLY A 243 6.13 17.91 -0.74
N ASP A 244 7.20 18.66 -1.00
CA ASP A 244 7.44 19.27 -2.31
C ASP A 244 7.79 18.23 -3.37
N HIS A 245 8.55 17.19 -3.01
CA HIS A 245 8.84 16.08 -3.91
C HIS A 245 7.58 15.31 -4.30
N LEU A 246 6.70 14.99 -3.35
CA LEU A 246 5.43 14.29 -3.62
C LEU A 246 4.52 15.11 -4.54
N ARG A 247 4.44 16.44 -4.32
CA ARG A 247 3.67 17.34 -5.20
C ARG A 247 4.25 17.42 -6.60
N ARG A 248 5.56 17.56 -6.74
CA ARG A 248 6.23 17.77 -8.03
C ARG A 248 6.32 16.49 -8.86
N THR A 249 6.68 15.37 -8.24
CA THR A 249 6.97 14.11 -8.92
C THR A 249 5.71 13.26 -9.11
N LEU A 250 4.88 13.16 -8.07
CA LEU A 250 3.71 12.27 -8.05
C LEU A 250 2.39 13.01 -8.26
N GLY A 251 2.41 14.35 -8.29
CA GLY A 251 1.19 15.15 -8.48
C GLY A 251 0.20 15.06 -7.32
N VAL A 252 0.63 14.62 -6.13
CA VAL A 252 -0.25 14.46 -4.95
C VAL A 252 -0.68 15.84 -4.46
N PRO A 253 -1.96 16.22 -4.57
CA PRO A 253 -2.41 17.59 -4.30
C PRO A 253 -2.34 17.95 -2.80
N ASP A 254 -2.52 16.97 -1.92
CA ASP A 254 -2.43 17.14 -0.46
C ASP A 254 -1.58 16.02 0.18
N PRO A 255 -0.26 16.22 0.32
CA PRO A 255 0.62 15.24 0.94
C PRO A 255 0.53 15.22 2.48
N SER A 256 -0.28 16.09 3.11
CA SER A 256 -0.24 16.32 4.56
C SER A 256 -0.50 15.04 5.36
N ARG A 257 -1.47 14.22 4.93
CA ARG A 257 -1.79 12.94 5.58
C ARG A 257 -0.63 11.95 5.54
N THR A 258 -0.02 11.77 4.37
CA THR A 258 1.14 10.87 4.21
C THR A 258 2.34 11.37 5.03
N LEU A 259 2.53 12.69 5.10
CA LEU A 259 3.60 13.29 5.90
C LEU A 259 3.35 13.14 7.41
N ASP A 260 2.10 13.26 7.88
CA ASP A 260 1.76 13.02 9.29
C ASP A 260 1.97 11.56 9.70
N GLU A 261 1.76 10.61 8.79
CA GLU A 261 2.04 9.19 9.05
C GLU A 261 3.55 8.88 9.15
N VAL A 262 4.39 9.58 8.38
CA VAL A 262 5.84 9.33 8.32
C VAL A 262 6.61 10.12 9.38
N PHE A 263 6.25 11.39 9.58
CA PHE A 263 6.94 12.30 10.49
C PHE A 263 6.24 12.40 11.86
N GLY A 264 4.97 12.01 11.95
CA GLY A 264 4.12 12.21 13.12
C GLY A 264 3.30 13.50 13.02
N SER A 265 2.08 13.46 13.54
CA SER A 265 1.18 14.62 13.61
C SER A 265 1.81 15.76 14.43
N GLY A 266 1.77 16.98 13.89
CA GLY A 266 2.28 18.18 14.58
C GLY A 266 3.77 18.48 14.35
N THR A 267 4.47 17.70 13.52
CA THR A 267 5.84 18.04 13.09
C THR A 267 5.85 19.25 12.15
N GLY A 268 6.78 20.18 12.40
CA GLY A 268 6.99 21.36 11.58
C GLY A 268 7.61 21.04 10.22
N ALA A 269 7.54 21.99 9.30
CA ALA A 269 8.08 21.86 7.94
C ALA A 269 9.60 21.55 7.91
N GLY A 270 10.35 22.03 8.89
CA GLY A 270 11.80 21.80 9.00
C GLY A 270 12.21 20.57 9.80
N ASP A 271 11.24 19.84 10.37
CA ASP A 271 11.55 18.71 11.24
C ASP A 271 12.02 17.50 10.42
N ARG A 272 12.96 16.76 11.02
CA ARG A 272 13.46 15.48 10.52
C ARG A 272 12.96 14.38 11.44
N VAL A 273 12.89 13.15 10.94
CA VAL A 273 12.41 12.05 11.76
C VAL A 273 13.43 11.77 12.89
N PRO A 274 13.00 11.77 14.17
CA PRO A 274 13.92 11.77 15.30
C PRO A 274 14.82 10.53 15.37
N TRP A 275 14.44 9.42 14.73
CA TRP A 275 15.20 8.18 14.77
C TRP A 275 16.48 8.19 13.91
N THR A 276 16.67 9.13 12.99
CA THR A 276 17.95 9.27 12.26
C THR A 276 19.02 10.00 13.07
N GLY A 277 18.69 10.50 14.27
CA GLY A 277 19.58 11.30 15.12
C GLY A 277 20.35 10.54 16.20
N THR A 278 20.37 9.20 16.19
CA THR A 278 21.08 8.40 17.20
C THR A 278 22.48 8.01 16.74
N GLY A 279 23.45 8.91 16.97
CA GLY A 279 24.86 8.64 16.69
C GLY A 279 25.80 9.74 17.18
N GLY A 280 25.48 10.38 18.31
CA GLY A 280 26.33 11.36 19.00
C GLY A 280 26.64 10.90 20.41
#